data_AF-A0A1E4RJY5-F1
#
_entry.id   AF-A0A1E4RJY5-F1
#
_cell.length_a   1.000
_cell.length_b   1.000
_cell.length_c   1.000
_cell.angle_alpha   90.00
_cell.angle_beta   90.00
_cell.angle_gamma   90.00
#
_symmetry.space_group_name_H-M   'P 1'
#
loop_
_entity.id
_entity.type
_entity.pdbx_description
1 polymer ?
#
loop_
_entity_poly.entity_id
_entity_poly.type
_entity_poly.pdbx_seq_one_letter_code
_entity_poly.pdbx_strand_id
1 'polypeptide(L)'
;MLALNAMSNHTLSITTVSPCGTYIARVSSTEASLEIFRVPENPNAAVKDLYRSYGLSQDIENYVGKQKDRIRITQLKWEELDEATSTADKIALVIETYSLLLVYDIRKSTEPIVIEQSPEEGIEDFQWIPPPIGEKKQNEEVGAYTNSKQIALYTKNRLELKVYSVDCTHILFTIPKPVSLKPIIRPNLNNQIWSVIAEPYLEKNTNVMKVALADTKPIIYHFYNSGLQSQVLYQFRLPTQYLTLPSLSWSPSSKWFMYFGEPLFGYSLQVYNLMGINHKSTKAFDHVGHAMLQLDWATENIQDHPVYFGSIKYISRWIKANESEKIDESIIISTKTEDGKIEIMIVSMESFKITSHWTLPDTPIENIWSQNNDTKYRKIFPLTPITLQDNKLHDVFTDAKGLVLFQFDFFIYIYKTTKGAKIEIEWQLIDVIQTQTRILNIDYKEHNDQRKIFITTEDHIAVYDEITRLVRCIHTNKHKIKDVFIFQTGEKVKFIITDNTSSFPGSSVAHWHMTLFTIETEKANVADNIKDFDRLNDGSSTIVSTNYEDDSNAEIMKKYQYKEDDSRVVGLMRDVQHSEWGQAARKRRSRISEGRLGILLRVYGRNQRNELTSDDITDTFNLNKRKSRN
;
A
#
# COMPACT_ATOMS: atom_id res chain seq x y z
N MET A 1 14.04 -36.97 -31.78
CA MET A 1 13.07 -37.24 -30.70
C MET A 1 12.16 -36.03 -30.58
N LEU A 2 11.05 -36.08 -31.32
CA LEU A 2 9.97 -35.11 -31.30
C LEU A 2 9.12 -35.40 -30.06
N ALA A 3 9.10 -34.50 -29.08
CA ALA A 3 8.06 -34.48 -28.06
C ALA A 3 7.01 -33.46 -28.53
N LEU A 4 5.87 -33.98 -28.98
CA LEU A 4 4.65 -33.21 -29.19
C LEU A 4 4.29 -32.50 -27.88
N ASN A 5 4.47 -31.19 -27.84
CA ASN A 5 3.70 -30.34 -26.93
C ASN A 5 2.25 -30.37 -27.41
N ALA A 6 1.49 -31.31 -26.89
CA ALA A 6 0.04 -31.24 -26.91
C ALA A 6 -0.35 -29.93 -26.21
N MET A 7 -0.69 -28.93 -27.02
CA MET A 7 -1.35 -27.71 -26.56
C MET A 7 -2.61 -28.13 -25.82
N SER A 8 -2.56 -28.03 -24.50
CA SER A 8 -3.74 -28.14 -23.65
C SER A 8 -4.75 -27.09 -24.10
N ASN A 9 -5.87 -27.54 -24.67
CA ASN A 9 -7.05 -26.74 -24.99
C ASN A 9 -7.70 -26.24 -23.69
N HIS A 10 -7.07 -25.27 -23.03
CA HIS A 10 -7.71 -24.54 -21.94
C HIS A 10 -8.45 -23.34 -22.53
N THR A 11 -9.77 -23.36 -22.37
CA THR A 11 -10.68 -22.23 -22.44
C THR A 11 -10.21 -21.18 -21.42
N LEU A 12 -9.32 -20.29 -21.83
CA LEU A 12 -8.81 -19.21 -20.97
C LEU A 12 -9.87 -18.10 -20.90
N SER A 13 -10.77 -18.21 -19.93
CA SER A 13 -11.56 -17.07 -19.46
C SER A 13 -10.76 -16.33 -18.39
N ILE A 14 -10.54 -15.03 -18.58
CA ILE A 14 -9.92 -14.15 -17.57
C ILE A 14 -11.04 -13.43 -16.83
N THR A 15 -10.91 -13.29 -15.51
CA THR A 15 -11.89 -12.60 -14.67
C THR A 15 -11.18 -11.64 -13.74
N THR A 16 -11.75 -10.45 -13.53
CA THR A 16 -11.27 -9.47 -12.55
C THR A 16 -12.43 -8.70 -11.94
N VAL A 17 -12.28 -8.30 -10.69
CA VAL A 17 -13.26 -7.49 -9.96
C VAL A 17 -12.85 -6.03 -10.02
N SER A 18 -13.81 -5.11 -10.12
CA SER A 18 -13.53 -3.68 -10.10
C SER A 18 -13.01 -3.23 -8.71
N PRO A 19 -12.15 -2.21 -8.62
CA PRO A 19 -11.62 -1.74 -7.33
C PRO A 19 -12.71 -1.28 -6.36
N CYS A 20 -13.87 -0.83 -6.87
CA CYS A 20 -15.03 -0.49 -6.05
C CYS A 20 -15.89 -1.70 -5.61
N GLY A 21 -15.54 -2.93 -5.97
CA GLY A 21 -16.28 -4.15 -5.61
C GLY A 21 -17.72 -4.23 -6.17
N THR A 22 -18.03 -3.39 -7.17
CA THR A 22 -19.38 -3.25 -7.75
C THR A 22 -19.56 -4.04 -9.03
N TYR A 23 -18.48 -4.29 -9.78
CA TYR A 23 -18.54 -4.99 -11.06
C TYR A 23 -17.54 -6.16 -11.11
N ILE A 24 -17.91 -7.20 -11.85
CA ILE A 24 -17.04 -8.31 -12.21
C ILE A 24 -16.96 -8.33 -13.73
N ALA A 25 -15.74 -8.29 -14.27
CA ALA A 25 -15.52 -8.46 -15.69
C ALA A 25 -15.05 -9.88 -15.97
N ARG A 26 -15.63 -10.50 -16.98
CA ARG A 26 -15.22 -11.78 -17.53
C ARG A 26 -14.98 -11.61 -19.02
N VAL A 27 -13.85 -12.11 -19.49
CA VAL A 27 -13.55 -12.11 -20.93
C VAL A 27 -13.32 -13.54 -21.40
N SER A 28 -13.91 -13.88 -22.53
CA SER A 28 -13.90 -15.22 -23.12
C SER A 28 -13.17 -15.17 -24.45
N SER A 29 -12.00 -15.82 -24.54
CA SER A 29 -11.25 -15.87 -25.81
C SER A 29 -11.99 -16.69 -26.89
N THR A 30 -12.84 -17.64 -26.49
CA THR A 30 -13.60 -18.50 -27.41
C THR A 30 -14.87 -17.83 -27.92
N GLU A 31 -15.60 -17.14 -27.05
CA GLU A 31 -16.82 -16.41 -27.43
C GLU A 31 -16.50 -15.00 -27.95
N ALA A 32 -15.23 -14.58 -27.84
CA ALA A 32 -14.76 -13.26 -28.23
C ALA A 32 -15.63 -12.14 -27.64
N SER A 33 -15.96 -12.27 -26.36
CA SER A 33 -16.84 -11.34 -25.64
C SER A 33 -16.19 -10.86 -24.34
N LEU A 34 -16.43 -9.60 -24.01
CA LEU A 34 -16.21 -9.03 -22.70
C LEU A 34 -17.57 -8.82 -22.03
N GLU A 35 -17.81 -9.53 -20.93
CA GLU A 35 -19.03 -9.45 -20.15
C GLU A 35 -18.76 -8.77 -18.81
N ILE A 36 -19.59 -7.80 -18.46
CA ILE A 36 -19.54 -7.08 -17.19
C ILE A 36 -20.79 -7.45 -16.40
N PHE A 37 -20.61 -8.02 -15.22
CA PHE A 37 -21.68 -8.36 -14.28
C PHE A 37 -21.71 -7.36 -13.15
N ARG A 38 -22.91 -6.98 -12.71
CA ARG A 38 -23.08 -6.20 -11.48
C ARG A 38 -23.06 -7.14 -10.28
N VAL A 39 -22.28 -6.79 -9.28
CA VAL A 39 -22.27 -7.52 -8.02
C VAL A 39 -23.49 -7.09 -7.20
N PRO A 40 -24.39 -8.01 -6.83
CA PRO A 40 -25.57 -7.65 -6.05
C PRO A 40 -25.17 -7.14 -4.66
N GLU A 41 -26.02 -6.32 -4.07
CA GLU A 41 -25.84 -5.84 -2.69
C GLU A 41 -26.14 -6.94 -1.66
N ASN A 42 -27.01 -7.89 -2.03
CA ASN A 42 -27.33 -9.04 -1.19
C ASN A 42 -26.31 -10.18 -1.45
N PRO A 43 -25.57 -10.65 -0.44
CA PRO A 43 -24.57 -11.72 -0.60
C PRO A 43 -25.19 -13.07 -0.95
N ASN A 44 -26.47 -13.29 -0.65
CA ASN A 44 -27.18 -14.53 -0.97
C ASN A 44 -27.71 -14.54 -2.41
N ALA A 45 -27.67 -13.40 -3.12
CA ALA A 45 -28.06 -13.34 -4.52
C ALA A 45 -26.91 -13.83 -5.39
N ALA A 46 -27.20 -14.76 -6.30
CA ALA A 46 -26.23 -15.19 -7.29
C ALA A 46 -25.88 -14.02 -8.23
N VAL A 47 -24.60 -13.87 -8.56
CA VAL A 47 -24.13 -12.92 -9.58
C VAL A 47 -24.65 -13.40 -10.94
N LYS A 48 -25.81 -12.88 -11.36
CA LYS A 48 -26.44 -13.20 -12.65
C LYS A 48 -26.78 -11.97 -13.48
N ASP A 49 -26.70 -10.78 -12.88
CA ASP A 49 -27.11 -9.53 -13.51
C ASP A 49 -26.01 -9.06 -14.47
N LEU A 50 -26.09 -9.51 -15.72
CA LEU A 50 -25.28 -8.99 -16.82
C LEU A 50 -25.59 -7.50 -16.98
N TYR A 51 -24.59 -6.67 -16.68
CA TYR A 51 -24.68 -5.22 -16.81
C TYR A 51 -24.44 -4.77 -18.25
N ARG A 52 -23.37 -5.27 -18.87
CA ARG A 52 -23.03 -5.03 -20.29
C ARG A 52 -22.27 -6.20 -20.90
N SER A 53 -22.33 -6.30 -22.22
CA SER A 53 -21.49 -7.19 -23.00
C SER A 53 -20.97 -6.46 -24.24
N TYR A 54 -19.72 -6.73 -24.60
CA TYR A 54 -19.05 -6.18 -25.78
C TYR A 54 -18.59 -7.32 -26.68
N GLY A 55 -18.89 -7.23 -27.97
CA GLY A 55 -18.49 -8.18 -28.99
C GLY A 55 -17.11 -7.84 -29.54
N LEU A 56 -16.07 -8.47 -29.00
CA LEU A 56 -14.68 -8.19 -29.35
C LEU A 56 -14.39 -8.46 -30.83
N SER A 57 -14.99 -9.50 -31.41
CA SER A 57 -14.86 -9.79 -32.84
C SER A 57 -15.28 -8.60 -33.70
N GLN A 58 -16.43 -7.98 -33.39
CA GLN A 58 -16.92 -6.83 -34.14
C GLN A 58 -16.00 -5.62 -33.98
N ASP A 59 -15.56 -5.35 -32.75
CA ASP A 59 -14.68 -4.21 -32.48
C ASP A 59 -13.32 -4.35 -33.17
N ILE A 60 -12.77 -5.58 -33.20
CA ILE A 60 -11.52 -5.89 -33.91
C ILE A 60 -11.72 -5.79 -35.43
N GLU A 61 -12.81 -6.33 -35.98
CA GLU A 61 -13.10 -6.26 -37.41
C GLU A 61 -13.30 -4.81 -37.88
N ASN A 62 -13.97 -3.99 -37.08
CA ASN A 62 -14.15 -2.57 -37.39
C ASN A 62 -12.81 -1.82 -37.50
N TYR A 63 -11.80 -2.22 -36.72
CA TYR A 63 -10.49 -1.56 -36.72
C TYR A 63 -9.48 -2.18 -37.69
N VAL A 64 -9.34 -3.52 -37.67
CA VAL A 64 -8.33 -4.28 -38.43
C VAL A 64 -8.86 -4.72 -39.81
N GLY A 65 -10.17 -4.63 -40.04
CA GLY A 65 -10.84 -4.99 -41.30
C GLY A 65 -11.13 -6.48 -41.46
N LYS A 66 -10.13 -7.35 -41.26
CA LYS A 66 -10.31 -8.81 -41.33
C LYS A 66 -9.73 -9.52 -40.11
N GLN A 67 -10.59 -10.24 -39.39
CA GLN A 67 -10.22 -11.02 -38.24
C GLN A 67 -9.45 -12.30 -38.65
N LYS A 68 -8.32 -12.55 -37.99
CA LYS A 68 -7.66 -13.87 -37.88
C LYS A 68 -8.50 -14.79 -36.99
N ASP A 69 -8.51 -16.08 -37.32
CA ASP A 69 -9.41 -17.09 -36.72
C ASP A 69 -9.31 -17.26 -35.19
N ARG A 70 -8.25 -16.76 -34.54
CA ARG A 70 -8.04 -16.96 -33.09
C ARG A 70 -7.64 -15.69 -32.35
N ILE A 71 -8.55 -15.20 -31.50
CA ILE A 71 -8.27 -14.13 -30.54
C ILE A 71 -7.60 -14.75 -29.30
N ARG A 72 -6.43 -14.23 -28.92
CA ARG A 72 -5.77 -14.56 -27.65
C ARG A 72 -5.75 -13.33 -26.76
N ILE A 73 -6.44 -13.43 -25.62
CA ILE A 73 -6.54 -12.36 -24.63
C ILE A 73 -5.61 -12.73 -23.48
N THR A 74 -4.74 -11.81 -23.08
CA THR A 74 -3.72 -12.07 -22.05
C THR A 74 -3.93 -11.30 -20.76
N GLN A 75 -4.62 -10.16 -20.83
CA GLN A 75 -4.79 -9.25 -19.70
C GLN A 75 -6.16 -8.61 -19.71
N LEU A 76 -6.67 -8.33 -18.51
CA LEU A 76 -7.92 -7.64 -18.24
C LEU A 76 -7.75 -6.86 -16.94
N LYS A 77 -7.76 -5.52 -16.98
CA LYS A 77 -7.55 -4.68 -15.79
C LYS A 77 -8.50 -3.49 -15.76
N TRP A 78 -9.11 -3.28 -14.61
CA TRP A 78 -9.90 -2.09 -14.32
C TRP A 78 -8.98 -0.87 -14.11
N GLU A 79 -9.50 0.31 -14.37
CA GLU A 79 -8.82 1.56 -14.01
C GLU A 79 -8.65 1.71 -12.49
N GLU A 80 -7.63 2.48 -12.08
CA GLU A 80 -7.48 2.90 -10.69
C GLU A 80 -8.44 4.05 -10.38
N LEU A 81 -9.01 4.02 -9.18
CA LEU A 81 -9.99 5.01 -8.71
C LEU A 81 -9.32 6.23 -8.08
N ASP A 82 -9.95 7.39 -8.24
CA ASP A 82 -9.71 8.55 -7.38
C ASP A 82 -10.47 8.35 -6.04
N GLU A 83 -9.90 8.82 -4.92
CA GLU A 83 -10.54 8.73 -3.59
C GLU A 83 -11.92 9.42 -3.56
N ALA A 84 -12.13 10.44 -4.40
CA ALA A 84 -13.40 11.13 -4.52
C ALA A 84 -14.45 10.37 -5.36
N THR A 85 -14.03 9.37 -6.14
CA THR A 85 -14.90 8.57 -7.02
C THR A 85 -15.20 7.21 -6.42
N SER A 86 -16.48 6.85 -6.36
CA SER A 86 -16.93 5.60 -5.75
C SER A 86 -17.08 4.45 -6.74
N THR A 87 -16.96 4.70 -8.06
CA THR A 87 -17.23 3.70 -9.10
C THR A 87 -16.16 3.67 -10.17
N ALA A 88 -15.79 2.44 -10.56
CA ALA A 88 -14.99 2.20 -11.75
C ALA A 88 -15.85 2.31 -13.00
N ASP A 89 -15.32 2.99 -14.00
CA ASP A 89 -15.99 3.34 -15.23
C ASP A 89 -15.26 2.80 -16.46
N LYS A 90 -14.00 2.37 -16.33
CA LYS A 90 -13.20 1.82 -17.42
C LYS A 90 -12.57 0.49 -17.12
N ILE A 91 -12.48 -0.30 -18.17
CA ILE A 91 -11.73 -1.54 -18.19
C ILE A 91 -10.95 -1.64 -19.49
N ALA A 92 -9.74 -2.16 -19.39
CA ALA A 92 -8.88 -2.37 -20.54
C ALA A 92 -8.49 -3.84 -20.66
N LEU A 93 -8.32 -4.30 -21.90
CA LEU A 93 -7.90 -5.66 -22.21
C LEU A 93 -6.87 -5.69 -23.33
N VAL A 94 -5.97 -6.67 -23.28
CA VAL A 94 -4.93 -6.88 -24.29
C VAL A 94 -5.28 -8.06 -25.16
N ILE A 95 -5.29 -7.84 -26.47
CA ILE A 95 -5.41 -8.88 -27.49
C ILE A 95 -4.05 -9.09 -28.14
N GLU A 96 -3.37 -10.15 -27.70
CA GLU A 96 -2.00 -10.46 -28.13
C GLU A 96 -1.91 -10.77 -29.63
N THR A 97 -2.93 -11.40 -30.22
CA THR A 97 -2.94 -11.78 -31.65
C THR A 97 -2.76 -10.58 -32.60
N TYR A 98 -3.19 -9.40 -32.18
CA TYR A 98 -3.14 -8.16 -32.97
C TYR A 98 -2.30 -7.06 -32.31
N SER A 99 -1.65 -7.34 -31.17
CA SER A 99 -0.93 -6.32 -30.40
C SER A 99 -1.81 -5.10 -30.07
N LEU A 100 -3.08 -5.33 -29.75
CA LEU A 100 -4.06 -4.28 -29.43
C LEU A 100 -4.33 -4.21 -27.94
N LEU A 101 -4.45 -3.00 -27.42
CA LEU A 101 -5.05 -2.68 -26.14
C LEU A 101 -6.38 -1.96 -26.41
N LEU A 102 -7.49 -2.56 -25.97
CA LEU A 102 -8.83 -1.98 -26.07
C LEU A 102 -9.26 -1.46 -24.71
N VAL A 103 -9.77 -0.23 -24.65
CA VAL A 103 -10.29 0.39 -23.43
C VAL A 103 -11.77 0.71 -23.62
N TYR A 104 -12.61 0.13 -22.77
CA TYR A 104 -14.06 0.30 -22.77
C TYR A 104 -14.50 1.23 -21.64
N ASP A 105 -15.39 2.19 -21.93
CA ASP A 105 -16.14 2.94 -20.92
C ASP A 105 -17.44 2.18 -20.62
N ILE A 106 -17.60 1.64 -19.42
CA ILE A 106 -18.77 0.86 -19.05
C ILE A 106 -20.00 1.70 -18.71
N ARG A 107 -19.93 3.04 -18.72
CA ARG A 107 -21.10 3.90 -18.51
C ARG A 107 -21.78 4.27 -19.81
N LYS A 108 -21.05 4.31 -20.92
CA LYS A 108 -21.55 4.75 -22.23
C LYS A 108 -21.33 3.65 -23.27
N SER A 109 -22.25 3.53 -24.21
CA SER A 109 -22.07 2.65 -25.36
C SER A 109 -21.28 3.40 -26.43
N THR A 110 -20.01 3.69 -26.15
CA THR A 110 -19.08 4.32 -27.11
C THR A 110 -18.15 3.26 -27.70
N GLU A 111 -17.62 3.54 -28.89
CA GLU A 111 -16.55 2.73 -29.46
C GLU A 111 -15.36 2.66 -28.48
N PRO A 112 -14.66 1.51 -28.41
CA PRO A 112 -13.50 1.37 -27.54
C PRO A 112 -12.37 2.27 -28.02
N ILE A 113 -11.58 2.77 -27.07
CA ILE A 113 -10.31 3.39 -27.41
C ILE A 113 -9.33 2.27 -27.77
N VAL A 114 -8.73 2.38 -28.96
CA VAL A 114 -7.80 1.38 -29.50
C VAL A 114 -6.38 1.92 -29.46
N ILE A 115 -5.48 1.21 -28.79
CA ILE A 115 -4.04 1.46 -28.83
C ILE A 115 -3.38 0.27 -29.51
N GLU A 116 -2.82 0.49 -30.69
CA GLU A 116 -2.10 -0.51 -31.48
C GLU A 116 -0.59 -0.39 -31.26
N GLN A 117 0.08 -1.53 -31.07
CA GLN A 117 1.53 -1.64 -31.22
C GLN A 117 1.87 -2.37 -32.51
N SER A 118 3.06 -2.11 -33.04
CA SER A 118 3.54 -2.91 -34.17
C SER A 118 3.61 -4.40 -33.78
N PRO A 119 3.41 -5.33 -34.73
CA PRO A 119 3.51 -6.76 -34.46
C PRO A 119 4.88 -7.20 -33.90
N GLU A 120 5.94 -6.45 -34.22
CA GLU A 120 7.31 -6.69 -33.76
C GLU A 120 7.52 -6.27 -32.30
N GLU A 121 6.93 -5.14 -31.89
CA GLU A 121 6.99 -4.66 -30.50
C GLU A 121 6.06 -5.46 -29.58
N GLY A 122 4.83 -5.71 -30.03
CA GLY A 122 3.78 -6.35 -29.24
C GLY A 122 3.48 -5.67 -27.90
N ILE A 123 2.64 -6.33 -27.08
CA ILE A 123 2.29 -5.87 -25.73
C ILE A 123 2.62 -6.97 -24.72
N GLU A 124 3.46 -6.63 -23.73
CA GLU A 124 3.83 -7.51 -22.61
C GLU A 124 2.90 -7.29 -21.42
N ASP A 125 2.69 -6.04 -21.03
CA ASP A 125 1.92 -5.63 -19.85
C ASP A 125 1.41 -4.20 -20.03
N PHE A 126 0.34 -3.83 -19.33
CA PHE A 126 -0.06 -2.43 -19.21
C PHE A 126 -0.49 -2.10 -17.79
N GLN A 127 -0.30 -0.86 -17.37
CA GLN A 127 -0.65 -0.40 -16.03
C GLN A 127 -1.35 0.96 -16.13
N TRP A 128 -2.42 1.14 -15.38
CA TRP A 128 -3.05 2.45 -15.23
C TRP A 128 -2.17 3.35 -14.38
N ILE A 129 -1.99 4.60 -14.79
CA ILE A 129 -1.37 5.61 -13.92
C ILE A 129 -2.51 6.24 -13.11
N PRO A 130 -2.47 6.14 -11.77
CA PRO A 130 -3.57 6.60 -10.94
C PRO A 130 -3.77 8.12 -11.06
N PRO A 131 -5.02 8.60 -10.96
CA PRO A 131 -5.32 10.02 -11.06
C PRO A 131 -4.75 10.80 -9.88
N PRO A 132 -4.38 12.08 -10.08
CA PRO A 132 -3.99 12.93 -8.97
C PRO A 132 -5.18 13.19 -8.03
N ILE A 133 -4.97 13.06 -6.72
CA ILE A 133 -6.01 13.22 -5.69
C ILE A 133 -6.15 14.70 -5.29
N GLY A 134 -7.36 15.17 -5.01
CA GLY A 134 -7.57 16.45 -4.33
C GLY A 134 -7.37 17.71 -5.18
N GLU A 135 -7.20 17.61 -6.50
CA GLU A 135 -7.46 18.75 -7.38
C GLU A 135 -8.96 19.04 -7.32
N LYS A 136 -9.32 20.12 -6.60
CA LYS A 136 -10.67 20.67 -6.65
C LYS A 136 -10.99 20.89 -8.13
N LYS A 137 -12.04 20.22 -8.61
CA LYS A 137 -12.73 20.41 -9.90
C LYS A 137 -13.28 21.84 -10.11
N GLN A 138 -12.52 22.86 -9.71
CA GLN A 138 -12.94 24.25 -9.71
C GLN A 138 -12.50 24.98 -10.98
N ASN A 139 -11.47 24.50 -11.70
CA ASN A 139 -10.99 25.15 -12.93
C ASN A 139 -10.62 24.20 -14.08
N GLU A 140 -10.73 22.88 -13.92
CA GLU A 140 -10.68 22.00 -15.10
C GLU A 140 -12.06 22.04 -15.75
N GLU A 141 -12.12 22.48 -17.02
CA GLU A 141 -13.19 22.06 -17.91
C GLU A 141 -13.35 20.55 -17.71
N VAL A 142 -14.56 20.12 -17.34
CA VAL A 142 -14.87 18.73 -17.02
C VAL A 142 -14.51 17.88 -18.23
N GLY A 143 -13.28 17.36 -18.27
CA GLY A 143 -12.91 16.29 -19.18
C GLY A 143 -13.87 15.12 -18.95
N ALA A 144 -14.14 14.35 -19.99
CA ALA A 144 -15.14 13.27 -19.93
C ALA A 144 -14.81 12.14 -18.93
N TYR A 145 -13.62 12.17 -18.31
CA TYR A 145 -13.04 11.10 -17.51
C TYR A 145 -12.59 11.61 -16.14
N THR A 146 -12.97 10.89 -15.09
CA THR A 146 -12.77 11.30 -13.68
C THR A 146 -11.71 10.49 -12.95
N ASN A 147 -11.39 9.30 -13.45
CA ASN A 147 -10.45 8.36 -12.84
C ASN A 147 -9.11 8.42 -13.59
N SER A 148 -8.46 7.27 -13.84
CA SER A 148 -7.18 7.20 -14.56
C SER A 148 -7.30 7.68 -16.01
N LYS A 149 -6.54 8.72 -16.38
CA LYS A 149 -6.50 9.28 -17.76
C LYS A 149 -5.25 8.88 -18.54
N GLN A 150 -4.34 8.10 -17.94
CA GLN A 150 -3.09 7.69 -18.57
C GLN A 150 -2.83 6.19 -18.40
N ILE A 151 -2.19 5.60 -19.40
CA ILE A 151 -1.80 4.19 -19.42
C ILE A 151 -0.31 4.06 -19.72
N ALA A 152 0.40 3.32 -18.88
CA ALA A 152 1.76 2.87 -19.09
C ALA A 152 1.75 1.50 -19.77
N LEU A 153 2.15 1.43 -21.05
CA LEU A 153 2.19 0.22 -21.87
C LEU A 153 3.63 -0.28 -22.00
N TYR A 154 3.86 -1.54 -21.62
CA TYR A 154 5.14 -2.23 -21.75
C TYR A 154 5.12 -3.12 -23.00
N THR A 155 6.07 -2.93 -23.90
CA THR A 155 6.22 -3.77 -25.10
C THR A 155 6.81 -5.15 -24.76
N LYS A 156 6.74 -6.12 -25.69
CA LYS A 156 7.25 -7.49 -25.49
C LYS A 156 8.69 -7.48 -25.01
N ASN A 157 8.98 -8.40 -24.08
CA ASN A 157 10.28 -8.49 -23.39
C ASN A 157 10.70 -7.22 -22.64
N ARG A 158 9.77 -6.27 -22.41
CA ARG A 158 10.01 -4.98 -21.75
C ARG A 158 11.12 -4.18 -22.42
N LEU A 159 11.12 -4.18 -23.76
CA LEU A 159 12.05 -3.36 -24.54
C LEU A 159 11.77 -1.87 -24.40
N GLU A 160 10.50 -1.49 -24.25
CA GLU A 160 10.07 -0.11 -24.08
C GLU A 160 8.86 0.00 -23.14
N LEU A 161 8.76 1.15 -22.50
CA LEU A 161 7.57 1.65 -21.84
C LEU A 161 7.07 2.87 -22.61
N LYS A 162 5.85 2.80 -23.14
CA LYS A 162 5.16 3.91 -23.81
C LYS A 162 4.03 4.41 -22.92
N VAL A 163 3.98 5.70 -22.63
CA VAL A 163 2.89 6.28 -21.84
C VAL A 163 1.91 6.96 -22.77
N TYR A 164 0.63 6.60 -22.66
CA TYR A 164 -0.46 7.12 -23.46
C TYR A 164 -1.39 7.98 -22.61
N SER A 165 -1.89 9.07 -23.19
CA SER A 165 -3.07 9.76 -22.68
C SER A 165 -4.32 9.13 -23.28
N VAL A 166 -5.29 8.74 -22.46
CA VAL A 166 -6.53 8.09 -22.90
C VAL A 166 -7.39 9.07 -23.71
N ASP A 167 -7.33 10.35 -23.39
CA ASP A 167 -8.15 11.40 -24.02
C ASP A 167 -7.74 11.69 -25.47
N CYS A 168 -6.44 11.56 -25.75
CA CYS A 168 -5.88 11.97 -27.04
C CYS A 168 -5.19 10.82 -27.80
N THR A 169 -5.09 9.63 -27.21
CA THR A 169 -4.51 8.40 -27.78
C THR A 169 -3.08 8.51 -28.33
N HIS A 170 -2.38 9.63 -28.10
CA HIS A 170 -1.00 9.81 -28.51
C HIS A 170 -0.03 9.33 -27.42
N ILE A 171 1.14 8.90 -27.88
CA ILE A 171 2.27 8.61 -27.01
C ILE A 171 2.77 9.95 -26.43
N LEU A 172 2.73 10.08 -25.11
CA LEU A 172 3.29 11.21 -24.40
C LEU A 172 4.83 11.14 -24.40
N PHE A 173 5.37 9.96 -24.11
CA PHE A 173 6.80 9.67 -24.19
C PHE A 173 7.07 8.16 -24.17
N THR A 174 8.27 7.79 -24.61
CA THR A 174 8.79 6.42 -24.62
C THR A 174 10.05 6.33 -23.78
N ILE A 175 10.12 5.32 -22.93
CA ILE A 175 11.28 5.02 -22.08
C ILE A 175 11.81 3.64 -22.49
N PRO A 176 13.04 3.56 -23.00
CA PRO A 176 13.60 2.29 -23.42
C PRO A 176 14.04 1.47 -22.20
N LYS A 177 13.95 0.14 -22.30
CA LYS A 177 14.35 -0.86 -21.31
C LYS A 177 13.97 -0.52 -19.87
N PRO A 178 12.68 -0.38 -19.55
CA PRO A 178 12.22 -0.22 -18.17
C PRO A 178 12.61 -1.44 -17.32
N VAL A 179 13.33 -1.19 -16.22
CA VAL A 179 13.65 -2.17 -15.18
C VAL A 179 12.43 -2.41 -14.29
N SER A 180 11.71 -1.34 -13.93
CA SER A 180 10.53 -1.46 -13.07
C SER A 180 9.37 -2.14 -13.81
N LEU A 181 8.74 -3.14 -13.19
CA LEU A 181 7.63 -3.88 -13.81
C LEU A 181 6.32 -3.07 -13.90
N LYS A 182 6.19 -2.06 -13.04
CA LYS A 182 5.02 -1.18 -12.92
C LYS A 182 5.48 0.24 -12.56
N PRO A 183 4.69 1.28 -12.86
CA PRO A 183 4.93 2.62 -12.34
C PRO A 183 4.98 2.61 -10.80
N ILE A 184 5.98 3.29 -10.23
CA ILE A 184 6.18 3.34 -8.79
C ILE A 184 5.60 4.65 -8.27
N ILE A 185 4.40 4.57 -7.70
CA ILE A 185 3.66 5.74 -7.23
C ILE A 185 4.22 6.19 -5.88
N ARG A 186 4.45 7.50 -5.75
CA ARG A 186 4.87 8.12 -4.49
C ARG A 186 3.63 8.28 -3.60
N PRO A 187 3.59 7.67 -2.39
CA PRO A 187 2.43 7.76 -1.51
C PRO A 187 2.22 9.20 -1.01
N ASN A 188 1.09 9.48 -0.35
CA ASN A 188 0.82 10.72 0.42
C ASN A 188 1.08 12.07 -0.29
N LEU A 189 1.22 12.06 -1.61
CA LEU A 189 1.29 13.23 -2.47
C LEU A 189 0.27 13.11 -3.59
N ASN A 190 -0.92 12.62 -3.21
CA ASN A 190 -2.08 12.62 -4.08
C ASN A 190 -1.80 12.02 -5.46
N ASN A 191 -1.00 10.95 -5.57
CA ASN A 191 -0.61 10.33 -6.85
C ASN A 191 0.02 11.28 -7.90
N GLN A 192 0.49 12.47 -7.49
CA GLN A 192 1.07 13.47 -8.38
C GLN A 192 2.48 13.10 -8.84
N ILE A 193 3.16 12.19 -8.15
CA ILE A 193 4.51 11.78 -8.51
C ILE A 193 4.54 10.27 -8.68
N TRP A 194 5.05 9.84 -9.82
CA TRP A 194 5.37 8.45 -10.07
C TRP A 194 6.77 8.32 -10.65
N SER A 195 7.35 7.14 -10.54
CA SER A 195 8.73 6.89 -10.91
C SER A 195 8.87 5.61 -11.72
N VAL A 196 9.89 5.56 -12.55
CA VAL A 196 10.27 4.38 -13.34
C VAL A 196 11.79 4.36 -13.42
N ILE A 197 12.35 3.15 -13.37
CA ILE A 197 13.78 2.95 -13.56
C ILE A 197 13.97 2.32 -14.92
N ALA A 198 14.92 2.83 -15.69
CA ALA A 198 15.24 2.30 -17.00
C ALA A 198 16.74 2.11 -17.17
N GLU A 199 17.11 1.07 -17.91
CA GLU A 199 18.50 0.90 -18.33
C GLU A 199 18.82 1.90 -19.45
N PRO A 200 20.05 2.43 -19.47
CA PRO A 200 20.46 3.27 -20.58
C PRO A 200 20.46 2.44 -21.85
N TYR A 201 19.66 2.87 -22.82
CA TYR A 201 19.59 2.22 -24.11
C TYR A 201 20.44 2.97 -25.11
N LEU A 202 21.45 2.29 -25.64
CA LEU A 202 22.27 2.77 -26.75
C LEU A 202 21.49 2.59 -28.06
N GLU A 203 20.71 3.59 -28.44
CA GLU A 203 20.32 3.72 -29.85
C GLU A 203 20.75 5.03 -30.47
N LYS A 204 21.30 4.89 -31.68
CA LYS A 204 22.09 5.83 -32.47
C LYS A 204 21.27 7.00 -33.06
N ASN A 205 20.07 7.30 -32.57
CA ASN A 205 19.12 8.21 -33.21
C ASN A 205 18.57 9.32 -32.30
N THR A 206 19.39 9.87 -31.41
CA THR A 206 19.23 11.26 -30.98
C THR A 206 20.48 12.03 -31.37
N ASN A 207 20.33 13.01 -32.26
CA ASN A 207 21.36 14.02 -32.56
C ASN A 207 21.64 14.96 -31.36
N VAL A 208 21.34 14.50 -30.14
CA VAL A 208 21.57 15.21 -28.88
C VAL A 208 22.16 14.19 -27.91
N MET A 209 23.41 14.45 -27.50
CA MET A 209 24.27 13.66 -26.60
C MET A 209 25.12 12.52 -27.21
N LYS A 210 26.14 12.92 -27.98
CA LYS A 210 27.39 12.16 -28.18
C LYS A 210 28.33 12.21 -26.95
N VAL A 211 27.80 12.16 -25.73
CA VAL A 211 28.61 12.06 -24.51
C VAL A 211 28.08 10.89 -23.69
N ALA A 212 28.93 9.89 -23.50
CA ALA A 212 28.75 8.66 -22.70
C ALA A 212 28.38 7.38 -23.47
N LEU A 213 29.25 6.96 -24.39
CA LEU A 213 29.37 5.56 -24.85
C LEU A 213 29.96 4.60 -23.77
N ALA A 214 30.00 5.00 -22.50
CA ALA A 214 30.71 4.28 -21.44
C ALA A 214 29.93 4.12 -20.13
N ASP A 215 28.73 4.70 -19.99
CA ASP A 215 27.99 4.67 -18.72
C ASP A 215 26.70 3.86 -18.87
N THR A 216 26.79 2.57 -18.54
CA THR A 216 25.68 1.59 -18.58
C THR A 216 24.78 1.65 -17.34
N LYS A 217 24.86 2.74 -16.57
CA LYS A 217 24.16 2.89 -15.30
C LYS A 217 22.66 3.16 -15.47
N PRO A 218 21.79 2.43 -14.75
CA PRO A 218 20.34 2.68 -14.76
C PRO A 218 20.00 4.12 -14.39
N ILE A 219 18.92 4.65 -14.94
CA ILE A 219 18.42 6.01 -14.68
C ILE A 219 17.06 5.90 -14.00
N ILE A 220 16.88 6.63 -12.90
CA ILE A 220 15.56 6.86 -12.31
C ILE A 220 14.97 8.11 -12.94
N TYR A 221 13.73 7.98 -13.44
CA TYR A 221 12.90 9.10 -13.87
C TYR A 221 11.77 9.31 -12.87
N HIS A 222 11.65 10.53 -12.38
CA HIS A 222 10.51 10.99 -11.59
C HIS A 222 9.62 11.85 -12.49
N PHE A 223 8.33 11.53 -12.53
CA PHE A 223 7.33 12.24 -13.31
C PHE A 223 6.38 12.99 -12.38
N TYR A 224 6.00 14.19 -12.78
CA TYR A 224 4.87 14.91 -12.22
C TYR A 224 3.64 14.65 -13.09
N ASN A 225 2.57 14.12 -12.48
CA ASN A 225 1.31 13.76 -13.11
C ASN A 225 0.28 14.85 -12.86
N SER A 226 -0.16 15.53 -13.92
CA SER A 226 -1.24 16.51 -13.90
C SER A 226 -2.59 15.90 -14.32
N GLY A 227 -2.74 14.58 -14.20
CA GLY A 227 -3.93 13.84 -14.62
C GLY A 227 -3.91 13.51 -16.12
N LEU A 228 -3.98 14.51 -17.00
CA LEU A 228 -3.99 14.31 -18.46
C LEU A 228 -2.63 13.96 -19.06
N GLN A 229 -1.57 14.52 -18.47
CA GLN A 229 -0.20 14.39 -18.94
C GLN A 229 0.75 14.14 -17.76
N SER A 230 1.87 13.50 -18.05
CA SER A 230 3.00 13.37 -17.13
C SER A 230 4.21 14.10 -17.71
N GLN A 231 4.93 14.85 -16.89
CA GLN A 231 6.14 15.56 -17.28
C GLN A 231 7.32 15.08 -16.43
N VAL A 232 8.51 14.98 -17.02
CA VAL A 232 9.71 14.61 -16.26
C VAL A 232 9.99 15.74 -15.26
N LEU A 233 9.85 15.42 -13.97
CA LEU A 233 10.16 16.32 -12.86
C LEU A 233 11.66 16.35 -12.59
N TYR A 234 12.27 15.16 -12.50
CA TYR A 234 13.69 15.02 -12.20
C TYR A 234 14.19 13.65 -12.65
N GLN A 235 15.49 13.54 -12.94
CA GLN A 235 16.14 12.28 -13.25
C GLN A 235 17.58 12.25 -12.74
N PHE A 236 18.04 11.08 -12.33
CA PHE A 236 19.43 10.85 -11.96
C PHE A 236 19.85 9.40 -12.24
N ARG A 237 21.15 9.20 -12.41
CA ARG A 237 21.76 7.89 -12.66
C ARG A 237 22.03 7.16 -11.35
N LEU A 238 21.72 5.88 -11.28
CA LEU A 238 22.08 5.02 -10.17
C LEU A 238 23.55 4.59 -10.29
N PRO A 239 24.27 4.42 -9.17
CA PRO A 239 25.69 4.05 -9.20
C PRO A 239 25.93 2.61 -9.66
N THR A 240 24.94 1.72 -9.48
CA THR A 240 25.09 0.27 -9.64
C THR A 240 23.95 -0.30 -10.48
N GLN A 241 24.26 -1.30 -11.31
CA GLN A 241 23.28 -2.15 -12.00
C GLN A 241 23.20 -3.50 -11.28
N TYR A 242 21.98 -4.01 -11.05
CA TYR A 242 21.78 -5.33 -10.47
C TYR A 242 21.59 -6.40 -11.54
N LEU A 243 22.00 -7.63 -11.22
CA LEU A 243 21.78 -8.81 -12.06
C LEU A 243 20.34 -9.32 -11.98
N THR A 244 19.72 -9.15 -10.81
CA THR A 244 18.34 -9.52 -10.55
C THR A 244 17.44 -8.29 -10.55
N LEU A 245 16.14 -8.52 -10.77
CA LEU A 245 15.14 -7.45 -10.71
C LEU A 245 15.09 -6.84 -9.30
N PRO A 246 15.41 -5.54 -9.13
CA PRO A 246 15.38 -4.92 -7.82
C PRO A 246 13.96 -4.76 -7.26
N SER A 247 13.87 -4.81 -5.93
CA SER A 247 12.74 -4.35 -5.15
C SER A 247 12.79 -2.83 -5.02
N LEU A 248 11.73 -2.17 -5.47
CA LEU A 248 11.63 -0.71 -5.59
C LEU A 248 10.39 -0.22 -4.85
N SER A 249 10.55 0.69 -3.90
CA SER A 249 9.41 1.30 -3.22
C SER A 249 9.75 2.63 -2.54
N TRP A 250 8.76 3.51 -2.50
CA TRP A 250 8.80 4.69 -1.65
C TRP A 250 8.54 4.33 -0.19
N SER A 251 9.15 5.08 0.72
CA SER A 251 8.79 5.03 2.13
C SER A 251 7.36 5.52 2.35
N PRO A 252 6.66 5.08 3.41
CA PRO A 252 5.32 5.54 3.71
C PRO A 252 5.21 7.06 3.86
N SER A 253 6.22 7.74 4.40
CA SER A 253 6.25 9.22 4.48
C SER A 253 6.59 9.91 3.15
N SER A 254 6.88 9.14 2.10
CA SER A 254 7.20 9.64 0.77
C SER A 254 8.50 10.43 0.69
N LYS A 255 9.33 10.38 1.73
CA LYS A 255 10.60 11.11 1.79
C LYS A 255 11.73 10.34 1.13
N TRP A 256 11.70 9.01 1.26
CA TRP A 256 12.78 8.13 0.85
C TRP A 256 12.34 7.16 -0.24
N PHE A 257 13.25 6.86 -1.16
CA PHE A 257 13.08 5.88 -2.21
C PHE A 257 14.09 4.76 -2.01
N MET A 258 13.60 3.53 -1.86
CA MET A 258 14.42 2.33 -1.68
C MET A 258 14.74 1.68 -3.03
N TYR A 259 16.02 1.41 -3.23
CA TYR A 259 16.58 0.63 -4.32
C TYR A 259 17.30 -0.59 -3.74
N PHE A 260 16.57 -1.70 -3.64
CA PHE A 260 17.07 -2.93 -3.03
C PHE A 260 17.27 -4.01 -4.09
N GLY A 261 18.45 -4.62 -4.16
CA GLY A 261 18.74 -5.68 -5.12
C GLY A 261 19.70 -6.72 -4.57
N GLU A 262 19.83 -7.82 -5.29
CA GLU A 262 20.73 -8.92 -4.93
C GLU A 262 21.93 -8.92 -5.90
N PRO A 263 23.10 -8.42 -5.49
CA PRO A 263 24.35 -8.69 -6.22
C PRO A 263 24.72 -10.18 -6.11
N LEU A 264 25.82 -10.59 -6.75
CA LEU A 264 26.31 -11.99 -6.71
C LEU A 264 26.50 -12.53 -5.29
N PHE A 265 26.74 -11.66 -4.30
CA PHE A 265 27.00 -12.03 -2.92
C PHE A 265 26.09 -11.23 -1.99
N GLY A 266 24.91 -11.78 -1.67
CA GLY A 266 24.00 -11.24 -0.67
C GLY A 266 23.03 -10.18 -1.21
N TYR A 267 22.92 -9.06 -0.51
CA TYR A 267 22.04 -7.95 -0.85
C TYR A 267 22.78 -6.61 -0.91
N SER A 268 22.18 -5.65 -1.60
CA SER A 268 22.56 -4.24 -1.64
C SER A 268 21.31 -3.40 -1.43
N LEU A 269 21.35 -2.54 -0.43
CA LEU A 269 20.31 -1.57 -0.10
C LEU A 269 20.85 -0.18 -0.34
N GLN A 270 20.20 0.57 -1.22
CA GLN A 270 20.45 1.98 -1.41
C GLN A 270 19.18 2.78 -1.18
N VAL A 271 19.27 3.86 -0.42
CA VAL A 271 18.13 4.74 -0.13
C VAL A 271 18.43 6.15 -0.59
N TYR A 272 17.52 6.72 -1.38
CA TYR A 272 17.65 8.04 -1.98
C TYR A 272 16.54 8.97 -1.48
N ASN A 273 16.78 10.28 -1.50
CA ASN A 273 15.69 11.25 -1.52
C ASN A 273 15.21 11.45 -2.96
N LEU A 274 14.16 12.26 -3.18
CA LEU A 274 13.62 12.55 -4.52
C LEU A 274 14.67 13.06 -5.52
N MET A 275 15.67 13.80 -5.06
CA MET A 275 16.68 14.37 -5.93
C MET A 275 17.92 13.48 -6.08
N GLY A 276 18.01 12.36 -5.36
CA GLY A 276 19.21 11.56 -5.28
C GLY A 276 20.45 12.33 -4.80
N ILE A 277 20.29 13.40 -4.01
CA ILE A 277 21.41 14.23 -3.54
C ILE A 277 21.69 13.94 -2.08
N ASN A 278 22.96 13.66 -1.76
CA ASN A 278 23.47 13.59 -0.40
C ASN A 278 24.22 14.87 -0.06
N HIS A 279 23.86 15.55 1.05
CA HIS A 279 24.48 16.80 1.51
C HIS A 279 26.00 16.71 1.71
N LYS A 280 26.55 15.50 1.87
CA LYS A 280 28.00 15.28 2.00
C LYS A 280 28.75 15.27 0.67
N SER A 281 28.06 15.15 -0.46
CA SER A 281 28.68 15.19 -1.79
C SER A 281 28.72 16.63 -2.31
N THR A 282 29.91 17.20 -2.41
CA THR A 282 30.14 18.53 -3.00
C THR A 282 30.10 18.51 -4.54
N LYS A 283 29.94 17.34 -5.15
CA LYS A 283 29.84 17.14 -6.62
C LYS A 283 28.39 17.05 -7.05
N ALA A 284 27.64 18.15 -6.91
CA ALA A 284 26.22 18.24 -7.26
C ALA A 284 25.92 18.19 -8.78
N PHE A 285 26.93 18.05 -9.65
CA PHE A 285 26.81 18.31 -11.09
C PHE A 285 26.86 17.07 -11.99
N ASP A 286 27.12 15.87 -11.47
CA ASP A 286 27.35 14.70 -12.32
C ASP A 286 26.06 13.95 -12.72
N HIS A 287 24.88 14.43 -12.31
CA HIS A 287 23.59 13.73 -12.47
C HIS A 287 23.59 12.28 -11.95
N VAL A 288 24.58 11.90 -11.14
CA VAL A 288 24.67 10.60 -10.46
C VAL A 288 24.06 10.75 -9.08
N GLY A 289 23.11 9.87 -8.76
CA GLY A 289 22.48 9.77 -7.46
C GLY A 289 23.50 9.35 -6.41
N HIS A 290 23.57 10.10 -5.33
CA HIS A 290 24.32 9.79 -4.14
C HIS A 290 23.34 9.33 -3.07
N ALA A 291 23.39 8.04 -2.75
CA ALA A 291 22.50 7.47 -1.75
C ALA A 291 22.70 8.16 -0.39
N MET A 292 21.60 8.37 0.33
CA MET A 292 21.61 8.82 1.72
C MET A 292 22.08 7.70 2.63
N LEU A 293 21.73 6.46 2.28
CA LEU A 293 22.18 5.22 2.88
C LEU A 293 22.60 4.25 1.79
N GLN A 294 23.75 3.60 1.98
CA GLN A 294 24.18 2.48 1.15
C GLN A 294 24.67 1.37 2.08
N LEU A 295 23.99 0.24 2.09
CA LEU A 295 24.38 -0.96 2.82
C LEU A 295 24.62 -2.07 1.80
N ASP A 296 25.85 -2.53 1.72
CA ASP A 296 26.22 -3.69 0.91
C ASP A 296 26.66 -4.81 1.85
N TRP A 297 26.17 -6.02 1.59
CA TRP A 297 26.51 -7.22 2.38
C TRP A 297 28.03 -7.38 2.57
N ALA A 298 28.82 -7.04 1.54
CA ALA A 298 30.26 -7.28 1.52
C ALA A 298 31.11 -6.20 2.23
N THR A 299 30.63 -4.95 2.37
CA THR A 299 31.53 -3.81 2.68
C THR A 299 31.20 -3.05 3.95
N GLU A 300 29.98 -3.14 4.49
CA GLU A 300 29.66 -2.47 5.76
C GLU A 300 29.52 -3.46 6.92
N ASN A 301 30.49 -3.40 7.84
CA ASN A 301 30.49 -3.85 9.23
C ASN A 301 29.26 -4.64 9.72
N ILE A 302 29.10 -5.85 9.21
CA ILE A 302 28.57 -6.95 10.00
C ILE A 302 29.72 -7.55 10.83
N GLN A 303 30.52 -6.70 11.48
CA GLN A 303 31.70 -7.16 12.25
C GLN A 303 31.31 -7.69 13.62
N ASP A 304 30.15 -7.31 14.15
CA ASP A 304 29.70 -7.70 15.49
C ASP A 304 28.72 -8.89 15.50
N HIS A 305 28.21 -9.31 14.34
CA HIS A 305 27.26 -10.42 14.23
C HIS A 305 27.68 -11.37 13.10
N PRO A 306 27.78 -12.69 13.32
CA PRO A 306 27.99 -13.64 12.23
C PRO A 306 26.72 -13.67 11.37
N VAL A 307 26.75 -13.01 10.21
CA VAL A 307 25.67 -13.13 9.21
C VAL A 307 25.97 -14.34 8.34
N TYR A 308 25.02 -15.29 8.35
CA TYR A 308 25.11 -16.54 7.63
C TYR A 308 24.70 -16.32 6.16
N PHE A 309 25.27 -17.08 5.24
CA PHE A 309 24.86 -17.02 3.84
C PHE A 309 23.35 -17.30 3.74
N GLY A 310 22.60 -16.32 3.23
CA GLY A 310 21.20 -16.51 2.88
C GLY A 310 21.13 -17.40 1.65
N SER A 311 20.73 -18.65 1.83
CA SER A 311 20.70 -19.63 0.74
C SER A 311 19.53 -19.41 -0.23
N ILE A 312 18.52 -18.62 0.16
CA ILE A 312 17.22 -18.57 -0.52
C ILE A 312 16.58 -17.17 -0.41
N LYS A 313 17.08 -16.19 -1.18
CA LYS A 313 16.42 -14.90 -1.50
C LYS A 313 16.14 -13.94 -0.32
N TYR A 314 16.51 -12.67 -0.47
CA TYR A 314 16.24 -11.60 0.48
C TYR A 314 14.91 -10.89 0.18
N ILE A 315 14.21 -10.47 1.23
CA ILE A 315 12.98 -9.65 1.16
C ILE A 315 13.20 -8.36 1.93
N SER A 316 12.79 -7.23 1.34
CA SER A 316 12.89 -5.89 1.94
C SER A 316 11.51 -5.23 2.08
N ARG A 317 11.19 -4.67 3.25
CA ARG A 317 9.94 -3.91 3.50
C ARG A 317 10.17 -2.69 4.39
N TRP A 318 9.45 -1.62 4.12
CA TRP A 318 9.41 -0.45 5.00
C TRP A 318 8.58 -0.76 6.25
N ILE A 319 9.07 -0.40 7.43
CA ILE A 319 8.34 -0.48 8.69
C ILE A 319 8.30 0.91 9.35
N LYS A 320 7.17 1.23 9.98
CA LYS A 320 7.04 2.39 10.86
C LYS A 320 7.07 1.91 12.31
N ALA A 321 8.11 2.25 13.05
CA ALA A 321 8.33 1.73 14.40
C ALA A 321 7.47 2.40 15.48
N ASN A 322 6.68 3.42 15.14
CA ASN A 322 5.92 4.23 16.11
C ASN A 322 4.63 4.84 15.55
N GLU A 323 3.62 4.92 16.41
CA GLU A 323 2.40 5.72 16.19
C GLU A 323 2.62 7.23 16.37
N SER A 324 3.66 7.64 17.10
CA SER A 324 3.93 9.06 17.36
C SER A 324 4.33 9.84 16.09
N GLU A 325 3.97 11.12 16.02
CA GLU A 325 4.13 12.00 14.86
C GLU A 325 5.59 12.15 14.36
N LYS A 326 6.59 11.81 15.18
CA LYS A 326 7.98 11.72 14.72
C LYS A 326 8.20 10.36 14.07
N ILE A 327 8.12 10.38 12.74
CA ILE A 327 8.21 9.20 11.88
C ILE A 327 9.62 8.62 11.93
N ASP A 328 9.85 7.67 12.82
CA ASP A 328 11.00 6.76 12.74
C ASP A 328 10.69 5.70 11.68
N GLU A 329 11.15 5.95 10.45
CA GLU A 329 11.09 4.97 9.38
C GLU A 329 12.26 4.01 9.50
N SER A 330 11.99 2.72 9.34
CA SER A 330 13.04 1.70 9.26
C SER A 330 12.73 0.74 8.11
N ILE A 331 13.70 -0.07 7.74
CA ILE A 331 13.58 -1.10 6.71
C ILE A 331 13.88 -2.44 7.37
N ILE A 332 12.99 -3.40 7.17
CA ILE A 332 13.22 -4.81 7.50
C ILE A 332 13.85 -5.47 6.28
N ILE A 333 14.94 -6.17 6.50
CA ILE A 333 15.54 -7.09 5.55
C ILE A 333 15.46 -8.49 6.16
N SER A 334 14.85 -9.44 5.47
CA SER A 334 14.72 -10.82 5.95
C SER A 334 15.21 -11.83 4.93
N THR A 335 15.78 -12.93 5.41
CA THR A 335 16.26 -14.05 4.58
C THR A 335 16.19 -15.37 5.34
N LYS A 336 16.15 -16.49 4.61
CA LYS A 336 16.27 -17.83 5.20
C LYS A 336 17.74 -18.26 5.18
N THR A 337 18.25 -18.67 6.33
CA THR A 337 19.61 -19.20 6.47
C THR A 337 19.69 -20.65 6.02
N GLU A 338 20.90 -21.15 5.74
CA GLU A 338 21.14 -22.57 5.42
C GLU A 338 20.60 -23.54 6.48
N ASP A 339 20.66 -23.15 7.76
CA ASP A 339 20.13 -23.95 8.88
C ASP A 339 18.59 -23.92 8.99
N GLY A 340 17.91 -23.28 8.05
CA GLY A 340 16.45 -23.16 8.01
C GLY A 340 15.87 -22.13 8.99
N LYS A 341 16.72 -21.33 9.64
CA LYS A 341 16.30 -20.19 10.46
C LYS A 341 16.00 -18.97 9.57
N ILE A 342 15.33 -17.99 10.15
CA ILE A 342 15.04 -16.74 9.44
C ILE A 342 15.82 -15.63 10.09
N GLU A 343 16.70 -15.01 9.34
CA GLU A 343 17.46 -13.87 9.77
C GLU A 343 16.70 -12.59 9.43
N ILE A 344 16.65 -11.67 10.38
CA ILE A 344 15.97 -10.39 10.27
C ILE A 344 16.93 -9.28 10.67
N MET A 345 17.12 -8.31 9.78
CA MET A 345 17.91 -7.11 9.99
C MET A 345 17.01 -5.88 9.94
N ILE A 346 17.26 -4.92 10.82
CA ILE A 346 16.53 -3.66 10.87
C ILE A 346 17.49 -2.52 10.61
N VAL A 347 17.13 -1.72 9.62
CA VAL A 347 17.89 -0.56 9.19
C VAL A 347 17.09 0.68 9.55
N SER A 348 17.61 1.51 10.44
CA SER A 348 16.96 2.74 10.87
C SER A 348 17.33 3.91 9.96
N MET A 349 16.33 4.66 9.47
CA MET A 349 16.55 5.89 8.70
C MET A 349 16.94 7.08 9.59
N GLU A 350 16.73 7.00 10.91
CA GLU A 350 17.17 8.03 11.87
C GLU A 350 18.69 7.98 12.04
N SER A 351 19.25 6.77 12.18
CA SER A 351 20.68 6.56 12.40
C SER A 351 21.47 6.20 11.14
N PHE A 352 20.78 5.89 10.03
CA PHE A 352 21.36 5.40 8.78
C PHE A 352 22.26 4.17 8.97
N LYS A 353 21.85 3.25 9.86
CA LYS A 353 22.61 2.04 10.21
C LYS A 353 21.69 0.88 10.54
N ILE A 354 22.26 -0.33 10.54
CA ILE A 354 21.62 -1.50 11.14
C ILE A 354 21.55 -1.29 12.65
N THR A 355 20.34 -1.28 13.20
CA THR A 355 20.10 -1.10 14.65
C THR A 355 19.81 -2.41 15.35
N SER A 356 19.39 -3.44 14.64
CA SER A 356 19.05 -4.72 15.25
C SER A 356 19.21 -5.88 14.27
N HIS A 357 19.56 -7.05 14.82
CA HIS A 357 19.76 -8.30 14.11
C HIS A 357 19.18 -9.44 14.96
N TRP A 358 18.39 -10.32 14.34
CA TRP A 358 17.62 -11.36 15.02
C TRP A 358 17.56 -12.63 14.18
N THR A 359 17.39 -13.79 14.82
CA THR A 359 17.07 -15.04 14.14
C THR A 359 15.73 -15.63 14.63
N LEU A 360 15.01 -16.33 13.75
CA LEU A 360 13.79 -17.05 14.13
C LEU A 360 13.97 -18.57 14.02
N PRO A 361 13.43 -19.36 14.96
CA PRO A 361 12.75 -18.93 16.19
C PRO A 361 13.76 -18.74 17.35
N ASP A 362 13.98 -17.51 17.81
CA ASP A 362 14.80 -17.25 19.02
C ASP A 362 13.97 -17.30 20.32
N THR A 363 12.64 -17.26 20.24
CA THR A 363 11.74 -17.26 21.41
C THR A 363 10.80 -18.47 21.44
N PRO A 364 10.53 -19.06 22.63
CA PRO A 364 9.50 -20.09 22.77
C PRO A 364 8.14 -19.53 22.35
N ILE A 365 7.43 -20.27 21.51
CA ILE A 365 6.13 -19.85 20.96
C ILE A 365 5.06 -20.20 22.00
N GLU A 366 4.57 -19.20 22.72
CA GLU A 366 3.55 -19.40 23.75
C GLU A 366 2.14 -19.61 23.15
N ASN A 367 1.85 -18.96 22.03
CA ASN A 367 0.52 -18.95 21.44
C ASN A 367 0.55 -19.43 19.99
N ILE A 368 0.04 -20.64 19.74
CA ILE A 368 -0.20 -21.15 18.38
C ILE A 368 -1.69 -21.36 18.18
N TRP A 369 -2.24 -20.79 17.13
CA TRP A 369 -3.55 -21.12 16.61
C TRP A 369 -3.40 -22.15 15.50
N SER A 370 -3.80 -23.40 15.74
CA SER A 370 -3.77 -24.43 14.71
C SER A 370 -5.16 -24.70 14.15
N GLN A 371 -5.26 -24.74 12.83
CA GLN A 371 -6.42 -25.28 12.13
C GLN A 371 -6.58 -26.77 12.45
N ASN A 372 -7.77 -27.15 12.89
CA ASN A 372 -8.22 -28.53 13.03
C ASN A 372 -8.99 -28.96 11.77
N ASN A 373 -9.25 -30.26 11.63
CA ASN A 373 -9.86 -30.86 10.43
C ASN A 373 -11.20 -30.23 9.99
N ASP A 374 -11.90 -29.54 10.89
CA ASP A 374 -13.18 -28.84 10.61
C ASP A 374 -13.02 -27.34 10.31
N THR A 375 -11.86 -26.86 9.83
CA THR A 375 -11.55 -25.42 9.62
C THR A 375 -11.65 -24.55 10.89
N LYS A 376 -11.79 -25.20 12.06
CA LYS A 376 -11.83 -24.53 13.37
C LYS A 376 -10.41 -24.32 13.86
N TYR A 377 -10.12 -23.13 14.37
CA TYR A 377 -8.84 -22.84 15.00
C TYR A 377 -8.92 -23.12 16.49
N ARG A 378 -7.89 -23.78 17.02
CA ARG A 378 -7.73 -23.99 18.45
C ARG A 378 -6.37 -23.49 18.87
N LYS A 379 -6.32 -22.89 20.05
CA LYS A 379 -5.07 -22.52 20.69
C LYS A 379 -4.38 -23.78 21.19
N ILE A 380 -3.16 -24.01 20.74
CA ILE A 380 -2.31 -25.13 21.14
C ILE A 380 -1.09 -24.54 21.85
N PHE A 381 -0.71 -25.17 22.96
CA PHE A 381 0.53 -24.90 23.66
C PHE A 381 1.52 -26.00 23.28
N PRO A 382 2.49 -25.70 22.42
CA PRO A 382 3.40 -26.72 21.92
C PRO A 382 4.34 -27.16 23.05
N LEU A 383 4.43 -28.47 23.27
CA LEU A 383 5.42 -29.04 24.20
C LEU A 383 6.85 -29.00 23.62
N THR A 384 6.96 -28.85 22.29
CA THR A 384 8.22 -28.80 21.54
C THR A 384 8.23 -27.61 20.57
N PRO A 385 9.36 -26.90 20.41
CA PRO A 385 9.46 -25.78 19.48
C PRO A 385 9.04 -26.18 18.05
N ILE A 386 8.21 -25.37 17.39
CA ILE A 386 7.92 -25.59 15.96
C ILE A 386 9.22 -25.39 15.19
N THR A 387 9.62 -26.42 14.45
CA THR A 387 10.75 -26.34 13.52
C THR A 387 10.25 -25.80 12.18
N LEU A 388 10.87 -24.71 11.71
CA LEU A 388 10.60 -24.09 10.40
C LEU A 388 11.27 -24.83 9.22
N GLN A 389 11.79 -26.03 9.47
CA GLN A 389 12.48 -26.84 8.47
C GLN A 389 11.54 -27.01 7.27
N ASP A 390 12.04 -26.64 6.09
CA ASP A 390 11.37 -26.69 4.79
C ASP A 390 10.34 -25.61 4.40
N ASN A 391 9.98 -24.67 5.26
CA ASN A 391 9.06 -23.59 4.86
C ASN A 391 9.77 -22.45 4.11
N LYS A 392 9.24 -22.05 2.95
CA LYS A 392 9.73 -20.89 2.19
C LYS A 392 9.08 -19.62 2.73
N LEU A 393 9.88 -18.60 3.05
CA LEU A 393 9.37 -17.25 3.32
C LEU A 393 8.83 -16.67 2.00
N HIS A 394 7.53 -16.38 1.96
CA HIS A 394 6.90 -15.84 0.76
C HIS A 394 6.88 -14.32 0.77
N ASP A 395 6.42 -13.74 1.87
CA ASP A 395 6.36 -12.29 2.02
C ASP A 395 6.42 -11.85 3.49
N VAL A 396 6.66 -10.56 3.66
CA VAL A 396 6.57 -9.85 4.93
C VAL A 396 5.57 -8.71 4.74
N PHE A 397 4.57 -8.66 5.62
CA PHE A 397 3.60 -7.57 5.67
C PHE A 397 3.91 -6.70 6.87
N THR A 398 3.81 -5.40 6.67
CA THR A 398 4.13 -4.38 7.68
C THR A 398 3.05 -3.33 7.63
N ASP A 399 2.63 -2.85 8.79
CA ASP A 399 1.68 -1.75 8.86
C ASP A 399 2.29 -0.50 9.51
N ALA A 400 1.46 0.55 9.59
CA ALA A 400 1.85 1.83 10.19
C ALA A 400 1.83 1.84 11.73
N LYS A 401 1.27 0.82 12.39
CA LYS A 401 1.17 0.69 13.87
C LYS A 401 2.18 -0.31 14.43
N GLY A 402 3.17 -0.73 13.62
CA GLY A 402 4.24 -1.62 14.05
C GLY A 402 3.86 -3.11 14.10
N LEU A 403 2.80 -3.53 13.41
CA LEU A 403 2.54 -4.96 13.22
C LEU A 403 3.38 -5.48 12.05
N VAL A 404 3.97 -6.66 12.24
CA VAL A 404 4.75 -7.35 11.21
C VAL A 404 4.31 -8.80 11.10
N LEU A 405 3.95 -9.23 9.90
CA LEU A 405 3.50 -10.58 9.59
C LEU A 405 4.51 -11.24 8.66
N PHE A 406 5.07 -12.38 9.08
CA PHE A 406 5.89 -13.22 8.20
C PHE A 406 5.04 -14.36 7.66
N GLN A 407 4.87 -14.41 6.33
CA GLN A 407 4.06 -15.43 5.66
C GLN A 407 4.94 -16.57 5.14
N PHE A 408 4.58 -17.79 5.52
CA PHE A 408 5.05 -19.05 4.98
C PHE A 408 3.91 -19.77 4.26
N ASP A 409 4.20 -20.93 3.66
CA ASP A 409 3.16 -21.73 2.99
C ASP A 409 2.01 -22.12 3.93
N PHE A 410 2.31 -22.45 5.19
CA PHE A 410 1.33 -22.95 6.15
C PHE A 410 1.31 -22.20 7.48
N PHE A 411 2.19 -21.21 7.64
CA PHE A 411 2.38 -20.49 8.90
C PHE A 411 2.36 -18.98 8.69
N ILE A 412 1.83 -18.28 9.69
CA ILE A 412 1.95 -16.82 9.82
C ILE A 412 2.51 -16.54 11.20
N TYR A 413 3.60 -15.80 11.27
CA TYR A 413 4.12 -15.28 12.53
C TYR A 413 3.73 -13.81 12.68
N ILE A 414 3.08 -13.49 13.79
CA ILE A 414 2.57 -12.15 14.08
C ILE A 414 3.43 -11.50 15.15
N TYR A 415 4.13 -10.44 14.77
CA TYR A 415 4.94 -9.64 15.68
C TYR A 415 4.36 -8.25 15.86
N LYS A 416 4.50 -7.72 17.08
CA LYS A 416 4.34 -6.30 17.37
C LYS A 416 5.71 -5.71 17.64
N THR A 417 5.99 -4.60 16.98
CA THR A 417 7.20 -3.83 17.17
C THR A 417 6.94 -2.63 18.04
N THR A 418 7.80 -2.39 19.02
CA THR A 418 7.77 -1.20 19.87
C THR A 418 9.13 -0.50 19.84
N LYS A 419 9.17 0.84 19.84
CA LYS A 419 10.45 1.56 19.98
C LYS A 419 10.98 1.38 21.41
N GLY A 420 12.13 0.72 21.53
CA GLY A 420 12.87 0.62 22.78
C GLY A 420 13.55 1.94 23.14
N ALA A 421 14.13 2.00 24.34
CA ALA A 421 14.72 3.23 24.90
C ALA A 421 15.94 3.78 24.11
N LYS A 422 16.53 2.98 23.21
CA LYS A 422 17.80 3.29 22.51
C LYS A 422 17.69 3.25 20.97
N ILE A 423 16.55 3.61 20.38
CA ILE A 423 16.31 3.56 18.91
C ILE A 423 16.17 2.13 18.37
N GLU A 424 16.56 1.12 19.14
CA GLU A 424 16.30 -0.29 18.86
C GLU A 424 14.81 -0.58 18.81
N ILE A 425 14.40 -1.38 17.83
CA ILE A 425 13.04 -1.88 17.73
C ILE A 425 12.97 -3.17 18.53
N GLU A 426 12.14 -3.18 19.56
CA GLU A 426 11.81 -4.38 20.34
C GLU A 426 10.69 -5.15 19.64
N TRP A 427 10.82 -6.47 19.59
CA TRP A 427 9.88 -7.36 18.90
C TRP A 427 9.22 -8.26 19.91
N GLN A 428 7.89 -8.21 19.94
CA GLN A 428 7.10 -9.13 20.72
C GLN A 428 6.35 -10.06 19.76
N LEU A 429 6.67 -11.36 19.80
CA LEU A 429 5.84 -12.37 19.17
C LEU A 429 4.48 -12.39 19.88
N ILE A 430 3.41 -12.12 19.15
CA ILE A 430 2.05 -12.12 19.69
C ILE A 430 1.46 -13.52 19.58
N ASP A 431 1.40 -14.03 18.34
CA ASP A 431 0.72 -15.25 17.97
C ASP A 431 1.37 -15.88 16.73
N VAL A 432 1.25 -17.19 16.61
CA VAL A 432 1.54 -17.95 15.39
C VAL A 432 0.25 -18.59 14.91
N ILE A 433 -0.06 -18.46 13.62
CA ILE A 433 -1.22 -19.09 13.01
C ILE A 433 -0.72 -20.19 12.08
N GLN A 434 -1.15 -21.42 12.34
CA GLN A 434 -0.86 -22.61 11.57
C GLN A 434 -2.11 -23.08 10.84
N THR A 435 -1.95 -23.32 9.55
CA THR A 435 -3.00 -23.77 8.62
C THR A 435 -2.66 -25.17 8.08
N GLN A 436 -3.68 -25.95 7.72
CA GLN A 436 -3.51 -27.27 7.10
C GLN A 436 -3.34 -27.17 5.58
N THR A 437 -3.88 -26.09 4.99
CA THR A 437 -3.85 -25.79 3.56
C THR A 437 -2.99 -24.58 3.30
N ARG A 438 -2.53 -24.44 2.06
CA ARG A 438 -1.61 -23.37 1.68
C ARG A 438 -2.27 -21.99 1.84
N ILE A 439 -1.54 -21.05 2.43
CA ILE A 439 -1.93 -19.66 2.58
C ILE A 439 -1.74 -18.96 1.23
N LEU A 440 -2.84 -18.45 0.68
CA LEU A 440 -2.88 -17.78 -0.61
C LEU A 440 -2.65 -16.28 -0.49
N ASN A 441 -3.31 -15.65 0.49
CA ASN A 441 -3.27 -14.19 0.65
C ASN A 441 -3.51 -13.79 2.11
N ILE A 442 -2.94 -12.65 2.50
CA ILE A 442 -3.16 -11.99 3.78
C ILE A 442 -3.52 -10.53 3.49
N ASP A 443 -4.62 -10.06 4.07
CA ASP A 443 -5.05 -8.66 3.98
C ASP A 443 -5.45 -8.16 5.37
N TYR A 444 -5.40 -6.86 5.58
CA TYR A 444 -5.86 -6.23 6.82
C TYR A 444 -6.89 -5.16 6.51
N LYS A 445 -7.91 -5.06 7.37
CA LYS A 445 -8.88 -3.97 7.36
C LYS A 445 -9.02 -3.40 8.76
N GLU A 446 -9.28 -2.10 8.81
CA GLU A 446 -9.34 -1.36 10.07
C GLU A 446 -10.60 -0.50 10.09
N HIS A 447 -11.35 -0.57 11.19
CA HIS A 447 -12.51 0.27 11.43
C HIS A 447 -12.59 0.64 12.91
N ASN A 448 -12.70 1.94 13.23
CA ASN A 448 -12.77 2.45 14.61
C ASN A 448 -11.66 1.88 15.51
N ASP A 449 -10.41 1.92 15.04
CA ASP A 449 -9.21 1.36 15.69
C ASP A 449 -9.23 -0.16 15.93
N GLN A 450 -10.26 -0.87 15.46
CA GLN A 450 -10.28 -2.32 15.46
C GLN A 450 -9.72 -2.86 14.17
N ARG A 451 -8.61 -3.59 14.29
CA ARG A 451 -7.95 -4.23 13.16
C ARG A 451 -8.30 -5.70 13.09
N LYS A 452 -8.65 -6.14 11.89
CA LYS A 452 -8.88 -7.54 11.56
C LYS A 452 -7.93 -7.94 10.44
N ILE A 453 -7.26 -9.08 10.60
CA ILE A 453 -6.37 -9.68 9.61
C ILE A 453 -7.13 -10.83 8.96
N PHE A 454 -7.32 -10.76 7.65
CA PHE A 454 -7.99 -11.76 6.85
C PHE A 454 -6.95 -12.69 6.24
N ILE A 455 -7.10 -13.98 6.50
CA ILE A 455 -6.19 -15.03 6.06
C ILE A 455 -6.96 -15.90 5.08
N THR A 456 -6.55 -15.86 3.82
CA THR A 456 -7.15 -16.68 2.76
C THR A 456 -6.27 -17.89 2.53
N THR A 457 -6.87 -19.07 2.60
CA THR A 457 -6.23 -20.36 2.33
C THR A 457 -6.91 -21.06 1.14
N GLU A 458 -6.41 -22.22 0.72
CA GLU A 458 -7.02 -22.96 -0.40
C GLU A 458 -8.46 -23.46 -0.11
N ASP A 459 -8.89 -23.56 1.15
CA ASP A 459 -10.19 -24.15 1.52
C ASP A 459 -11.10 -23.21 2.33
N HIS A 460 -10.56 -22.17 2.96
CA HIS A 460 -11.35 -21.28 3.81
C HIS A 460 -10.75 -19.86 3.96
N ILE A 461 -11.56 -18.96 4.51
CA ILE A 461 -11.15 -17.60 4.92
C ILE A 461 -11.29 -17.50 6.44
N ALA A 462 -10.20 -17.13 7.11
CA ALA A 462 -10.15 -16.89 8.55
C ALA A 462 -9.91 -15.41 8.86
N VAL A 463 -10.35 -14.98 10.03
CA VAL A 463 -10.13 -13.65 10.59
C VAL A 463 -9.39 -13.78 11.91
N TYR A 464 -8.24 -13.13 12.01
CA TYR A 464 -7.57 -12.87 13.27
C TYR A 464 -7.92 -11.48 13.75
N ASP A 465 -8.39 -11.40 14.99
CA ASP A 465 -8.74 -10.16 15.67
C ASP A 465 -7.61 -9.74 16.60
N GLU A 466 -7.01 -8.57 16.36
CA GLU A 466 -5.86 -8.10 17.14
C GLU A 466 -6.23 -7.85 18.62
N ILE A 467 -7.47 -7.43 18.90
CA ILE A 467 -7.92 -7.08 20.26
C ILE A 467 -8.20 -8.34 21.07
N THR A 468 -9.05 -9.23 20.55
CA THR A 468 -9.42 -10.46 21.25
C THR A 468 -8.36 -11.55 21.13
N ARG A 469 -7.42 -11.40 20.18
CA ARG A 469 -6.40 -12.40 19.80
C ARG A 469 -7.01 -13.74 19.40
N LEU A 470 -8.23 -13.73 18.86
CA LEU A 470 -8.94 -14.94 18.42
C LEU A 470 -8.84 -15.10 16.91
N VAL A 471 -8.64 -16.34 16.46
CA VAL A 471 -8.79 -16.72 15.05
C VAL A 471 -10.15 -17.39 14.87
N ARG A 472 -10.94 -16.87 13.93
CA ARG A 472 -12.26 -17.43 13.59
C ARG A 472 -12.36 -17.68 12.09
N CYS A 473 -12.84 -18.84 11.69
CA CYS A 473 -13.19 -19.11 10.30
C CYS A 473 -14.52 -18.42 9.97
N ILE A 474 -14.53 -17.59 8.93
CA ILE A 474 -15.73 -16.84 8.51
C ILE A 474 -16.38 -17.39 7.24
N HIS A 475 -15.62 -18.15 6.44
CA HIS A 475 -16.13 -18.76 5.21
C HIS A 475 -15.38 -20.06 4.94
N THR A 476 -16.11 -21.11 4.58
CA THR A 476 -15.54 -22.38 4.10
C THR A 476 -16.02 -22.62 2.69
N ASN A 477 -15.11 -23.07 1.83
CA ASN A 477 -15.47 -23.43 0.46
C ASN A 477 -15.34 -24.95 0.27
N LYS A 478 -16.32 -25.53 -0.43
CA LYS A 478 -16.29 -26.95 -0.83
C LYS A 478 -15.24 -27.20 -1.91
N HIS A 479 -14.96 -26.19 -2.73
CA HIS A 479 -13.97 -26.24 -3.80
C HIS A 479 -12.73 -25.44 -3.42
N LYS A 480 -11.60 -25.77 -4.06
CA LYS A 480 -10.37 -25.02 -3.84
C LYS A 480 -10.56 -23.57 -4.27
N ILE A 481 -10.40 -22.66 -3.31
CA ILE A 481 -10.35 -21.23 -3.53
C ILE A 481 -9.18 -20.93 -4.46
N LYS A 482 -9.45 -20.20 -5.53
CA LYS A 482 -8.45 -19.75 -6.49
C LYS A 482 -7.99 -18.34 -6.15
N ASP A 483 -8.94 -17.44 -5.91
CA ASP A 483 -8.67 -16.03 -5.63
C ASP A 483 -9.79 -15.41 -4.77
N VAL A 484 -9.44 -14.42 -3.96
CA VAL A 484 -10.36 -13.70 -3.06
C VAL A 484 -10.08 -12.21 -3.13
N PHE A 485 -11.13 -11.45 -3.48
CA PHE A 485 -11.11 -10.01 -3.50
C PHE A 485 -11.83 -9.46 -2.27
N ILE A 486 -11.15 -8.62 -1.50
CA ILE A 486 -11.61 -8.11 -0.20
C ILE A 486 -11.83 -6.61 -0.30
N PHE A 487 -13.06 -6.17 -0.05
CA PHE A 487 -13.46 -4.76 -0.13
C PHE A 487 -14.03 -4.30 1.21
N GLN A 488 -13.64 -3.14 1.71
CA GLN A 488 -14.22 -2.56 2.92
C GLN A 488 -15.08 -1.34 2.58
N THR A 489 -16.28 -1.29 3.14
CA THR A 489 -17.20 -0.16 3.06
C THR A 489 -17.71 0.16 4.46
N GLY A 490 -17.07 1.13 5.12
CA GLY A 490 -17.31 1.41 6.53
C GLY A 490 -16.89 0.24 7.42
N GLU A 491 -17.83 -0.29 8.20
CA GLU A 491 -17.64 -1.46 9.06
C GLU A 491 -17.76 -2.80 8.30
N LYS A 492 -18.32 -2.81 7.09
CA LYS A 492 -18.58 -4.05 6.35
C LYS A 492 -17.40 -4.39 5.45
N VAL A 493 -16.99 -5.66 5.47
CA VAL A 493 -16.00 -6.25 4.58
C VAL A 493 -16.70 -7.27 3.68
N LYS A 494 -16.58 -7.06 2.38
CA LYS A 494 -17.15 -7.88 1.33
C LYS A 494 -16.07 -8.74 0.69
N PHE A 495 -16.35 -10.03 0.57
CA PHE A 495 -15.51 -11.01 -0.09
C PHE A 495 -16.17 -11.42 -1.39
N ILE A 496 -15.41 -11.38 -2.48
CA ILE A 496 -15.77 -12.01 -3.75
C ILE A 496 -14.76 -13.13 -3.97
N ILE A 497 -15.26 -14.36 -3.93
CA ILE A 497 -14.46 -15.58 -3.91
C ILE A 497 -14.63 -16.27 -5.25
N THR A 498 -13.52 -16.68 -5.85
CA THR A 498 -13.49 -17.50 -7.05
C THR A 498 -12.91 -18.86 -6.72
N ASP A 499 -13.50 -19.92 -7.27
CA ASP A 499 -13.08 -21.28 -7.01
C ASP A 499 -12.92 -22.13 -8.26
N ASN A 500 -12.21 -23.24 -8.09
CA ASN A 500 -12.00 -24.23 -9.14
C ASN A 500 -13.11 -25.28 -9.09
N THR A 501 -14.24 -25.03 -9.76
CA THR A 501 -15.25 -26.07 -9.99
C THR A 501 -14.88 -26.91 -11.21
N SER A 502 -14.16 -28.02 -11.00
CA SER A 502 -13.96 -29.01 -12.05
C SER A 502 -15.15 -29.98 -12.10
N SER A 503 -16.30 -29.54 -12.61
CA SER A 503 -17.39 -30.49 -12.91
C SER A 503 -17.27 -31.08 -14.31
N PHE A 504 -16.54 -30.45 -15.24
CA PHE A 504 -16.24 -31.01 -16.56
C PHE A 504 -14.81 -30.67 -17.03
N PRO A 505 -14.05 -31.64 -17.58
CA PRO A 505 -12.78 -31.37 -18.23
C PRO A 505 -13.05 -30.55 -19.51
N GLY A 506 -12.81 -29.24 -19.46
CA GLY A 506 -12.91 -28.34 -20.61
C GLY A 506 -13.79 -27.09 -20.43
N SER A 507 -14.60 -27.00 -19.36
CA SER A 507 -15.36 -25.80 -19.03
C SER A 507 -14.96 -25.26 -17.65
N SER A 508 -14.01 -24.33 -17.60
CA SER A 508 -13.79 -23.54 -16.38
C SER A 508 -14.86 -22.47 -16.27
N VAL A 509 -16.07 -22.85 -15.87
CA VAL A 509 -17.05 -21.85 -15.41
C VAL A 509 -16.57 -21.44 -14.03
N ALA A 510 -15.96 -20.26 -13.89
CA ALA A 510 -15.63 -19.73 -12.58
C ALA A 510 -16.94 -19.48 -11.82
N HIS A 511 -17.13 -20.13 -10.68
CA HIS A 511 -18.24 -19.77 -9.79
C HIS A 511 -17.78 -18.62 -8.89
N TRP A 512 -18.68 -17.66 -8.71
CA TRP A 512 -18.46 -16.51 -7.85
C TRP A 512 -19.32 -16.66 -6.61
N HIS A 513 -18.66 -16.72 -5.46
CA HIS A 513 -19.32 -16.71 -4.17
C HIS A 513 -19.11 -15.36 -3.51
N MET A 514 -20.16 -14.83 -2.91
CA MET A 514 -20.07 -13.59 -2.15
C MET A 514 -20.29 -13.89 -0.67
N THR A 515 -19.50 -13.26 0.18
CA THR A 515 -19.71 -13.31 1.63
C THR A 515 -19.51 -11.91 2.19
N LEU A 516 -20.31 -11.55 3.18
CA LEU A 516 -20.17 -10.30 3.93
C LEU A 516 -19.74 -10.63 5.36
N PHE A 517 -18.80 -9.86 5.87
CA PHE A 517 -18.38 -9.84 7.26
C PHE A 517 -18.56 -8.43 7.80
N THR A 518 -19.04 -8.27 9.02
CA THR A 518 -19.13 -6.96 9.67
C THR A 518 -18.05 -6.89 10.74
N ILE A 519 -17.24 -5.84 10.73
CA ILE A 519 -16.30 -5.52 11.80
C ILE A 519 -17.12 -4.99 12.97
N GLU A 520 -17.56 -5.88 13.83
CA GLU A 520 -18.30 -5.54 15.04
C GLU A 520 -17.40 -4.75 16.00
N THR A 521 -17.82 -3.53 16.37
CA THR A 521 -17.11 -2.77 17.41
C THR A 521 -17.47 -3.29 18.79
N GLU A 522 -16.50 -3.88 19.48
CA GLU A 522 -16.66 -4.44 20.83
C GLU A 522 -16.78 -3.37 21.94
N LYS A 523 -17.58 -2.32 21.76
CA LYS A 523 -17.94 -1.40 22.86
C LYS A 523 -19.15 -1.88 23.67
N ALA A 524 -19.72 -3.06 23.42
CA ALA A 524 -20.97 -3.48 24.07
C ALA A 524 -20.97 -4.83 24.82
N ASN A 525 -20.20 -5.86 24.46
CA ASN A 525 -20.55 -7.24 24.90
C ASN A 525 -19.41 -8.07 25.51
N VAL A 526 -18.59 -7.48 26.40
CA VAL A 526 -17.63 -8.28 27.21
C VAL A 526 -18.32 -9.11 28.30
N ALA A 527 -19.59 -8.82 28.63
CA ALA A 527 -20.33 -9.53 29.67
C ALA A 527 -20.92 -10.89 29.24
N ASP A 528 -21.12 -11.14 27.94
CA ASP A 528 -21.84 -12.33 27.47
C ASP A 528 -20.92 -13.47 27.01
N ASN A 529 -19.68 -13.19 26.58
CA ASN A 529 -18.77 -14.23 26.07
C ASN A 529 -18.04 -15.05 27.16
N ILE A 530 -18.21 -14.73 28.44
CA ILE A 530 -17.63 -15.53 29.55
C ILE A 530 -18.60 -16.64 30.01
N LYS A 531 -19.89 -16.56 29.69
CA LYS A 531 -20.89 -17.54 30.16
C LYS A 531 -20.94 -18.84 29.33
N ASP A 532 -20.38 -18.85 28.13
CA ASP A 532 -20.42 -20.02 27.24
C ASP A 532 -19.22 -20.97 27.39
N PHE A 533 -18.22 -20.61 28.20
CA PHE A 533 -17.07 -21.49 28.47
C PHE A 533 -17.25 -22.39 29.70
N ASP A 534 -18.14 -22.02 30.63
CA ASP A 534 -18.35 -22.76 31.89
C ASP A 534 -19.48 -23.82 31.84
N ARG A 535 -20.12 -24.03 30.68
CA ARG A 535 -21.28 -24.94 30.55
C ARG A 535 -20.99 -26.35 30.01
N LEU A 536 -19.73 -26.77 29.95
CA LEU A 536 -19.37 -28.13 29.51
C LEU A 536 -19.02 -29.12 30.61
N ASN A 537 -19.14 -28.74 31.89
CA ASN A 537 -18.98 -29.64 33.03
C ASN A 537 -20.09 -29.42 34.05
N ASP A 538 -21.31 -29.90 33.80
CA ASP A 538 -21.97 -30.78 34.77
C ASP A 538 -23.24 -31.41 34.21
N GLY A 539 -23.44 -32.67 34.57
CA GLY A 539 -24.60 -33.44 34.20
C GLY A 539 -25.80 -33.16 35.11
N SER A 540 -26.99 -33.26 34.49
CA SER A 540 -28.29 -33.56 35.09
C SER A 540 -29.28 -32.43 35.38
N SER A 541 -30.52 -32.77 35.01
CA SER A 541 -31.82 -32.24 35.43
C SER A 541 -32.35 -30.95 34.79
N THR A 542 -33.38 -31.17 33.96
CA THR A 542 -34.53 -30.31 33.68
C THR A 542 -35.07 -29.58 34.91
N ILE A 543 -35.54 -28.32 34.74
CA ILE A 543 -36.90 -27.84 35.09
C ILE A 543 -37.04 -26.33 34.79
N VAL A 544 -38.08 -26.05 33.99
CA VAL A 544 -39.08 -24.95 34.04
C VAL A 544 -38.65 -23.48 34.05
N SER A 545 -39.14 -22.81 33.02
CA SER A 545 -39.35 -21.37 32.89
C SER A 545 -40.22 -20.78 33.99
N THR A 546 -39.75 -19.70 34.63
CA THR A 546 -40.62 -18.66 35.20
C THR A 546 -39.94 -17.31 35.09
N ASN A 547 -40.59 -16.39 34.36
CA ASN A 547 -40.49 -14.95 34.59
C ASN A 547 -40.90 -14.66 36.04
N TYR A 548 -40.13 -13.84 36.76
CA TYR A 548 -40.64 -12.83 37.70
C TYR A 548 -39.48 -11.90 38.13
N GLU A 549 -39.62 -10.65 37.70
CA GLU A 549 -39.45 -9.37 38.42
C GLU A 549 -38.46 -9.22 39.59
N ASP A 550 -37.83 -8.04 39.55
CA ASP A 550 -37.51 -7.11 40.64
C ASP A 550 -36.37 -7.43 41.62
N ASP A 551 -35.27 -6.68 41.46
CA ASP A 551 -34.30 -6.45 42.52
C ASP A 551 -34.26 -4.94 42.82
N SER A 552 -35.12 -4.55 43.77
CA SER A 552 -35.45 -3.19 44.22
C SER A 552 -34.36 -2.51 45.07
N ASN A 553 -33.11 -2.95 44.94
CA ASN A 553 -31.95 -2.36 45.63
C ASN A 553 -31.14 -1.39 44.76
N ALA A 554 -31.28 -1.45 43.43
CA ALA A 554 -30.57 -0.56 42.50
C ALA A 554 -31.19 0.85 42.38
N GLU A 555 -32.50 0.99 42.66
CA GLU A 555 -33.20 2.29 42.62
C GLU A 555 -32.96 3.14 43.86
N ILE A 556 -32.74 2.52 45.03
CA ILE A 556 -32.42 3.22 46.28
C ILE A 556 -31.03 3.86 46.19
N MET A 557 -30.07 3.19 45.54
CA MET A 557 -28.71 3.72 45.30
C MET A 557 -28.69 4.90 44.32
N LYS A 558 -29.66 4.99 43.40
CA LYS A 558 -29.84 6.17 42.52
C LYS A 558 -30.43 7.39 43.24
N LYS A 559 -31.11 7.21 44.37
CA LYS A 559 -31.71 8.30 45.17
C LYS A 559 -30.72 9.03 46.10
N TYR A 560 -29.52 8.49 46.29
CA TYR A 560 -28.48 9.07 47.16
C TYR A 560 -27.18 9.47 46.43
N GLN A 561 -27.18 9.52 45.09
CA GLN A 561 -26.06 10.10 44.36
C GLN A 561 -26.03 11.62 44.55
N TYR A 562 -25.13 12.03 45.45
CA TYR A 562 -24.71 13.41 45.67
C TYR A 562 -24.24 14.02 44.34
N LYS A 563 -25.00 14.99 43.81
CA LYS A 563 -24.56 15.83 42.69
C LYS A 563 -23.77 16.99 43.26
N GLU A 564 -22.48 17.03 42.96
CA GLU A 564 -21.52 18.03 43.42
C GLU A 564 -21.91 19.47 43.01
N ASP A 565 -22.76 19.59 41.98
CA ASP A 565 -23.19 20.86 41.39
C ASP A 565 -24.24 21.66 42.20
N ASP A 566 -24.93 21.05 43.18
CA ASP A 566 -25.92 21.73 44.03
C ASP A 566 -25.38 22.09 45.44
N SER A 567 -24.08 21.90 45.68
CA SER A 567 -23.45 22.25 46.95
C SER A 567 -23.30 23.76 47.10
N ARG A 568 -24.02 24.34 48.07
CA ARG A 568 -23.86 25.75 48.51
C ARG A 568 -22.40 26.13 48.79
N VAL A 569 -21.56 25.16 49.16
CA VAL A 569 -20.14 25.36 49.45
C VAL A 569 -19.33 25.53 48.15
N VAL A 570 -19.66 24.80 47.09
CA VAL A 570 -19.02 24.92 45.76
C VAL A 570 -19.44 26.24 45.08
N GLY A 571 -20.69 26.68 45.28
CA GLY A 571 -21.14 28.03 44.89
C GLY A 571 -20.35 29.14 45.58
N LEU A 572 -20.16 29.04 46.90
CA LEU A 572 -19.35 29.97 47.69
C LEU A 572 -17.87 29.99 47.26
N MET A 573 -17.28 28.85 46.90
CA MET A 573 -15.89 28.81 46.40
C MET A 573 -15.74 29.43 45.01
N ARG A 574 -16.73 29.28 44.12
CA ARG A 574 -16.76 30.00 42.82
C ARG A 574 -16.91 31.51 43.01
N ASP A 575 -17.76 31.94 43.93
CA ASP A 575 -17.96 33.37 44.23
C ASP A 575 -16.71 34.01 44.85
N VAL A 576 -15.99 33.29 45.72
CA VAL A 576 -14.70 33.74 46.27
C VAL A 576 -13.62 33.82 45.16
N GLN A 577 -13.53 32.83 44.27
CA GLN A 577 -12.61 32.87 43.12
C GLN A 577 -12.90 34.02 42.16
N HIS A 578 -14.17 34.36 41.92
CA HIS A 578 -14.54 35.50 41.07
C HIS A 578 -14.33 36.86 41.76
N SER A 579 -14.48 36.95 43.10
CA SER A 579 -14.30 38.22 43.82
C SER A 579 -12.84 38.56 44.12
N GLU A 580 -11.97 37.58 44.38
CA GLU A 580 -10.58 37.84 44.79
C GLU A 580 -9.61 38.05 43.62
N TRP A 581 -9.84 37.40 42.46
CA TRP A 581 -9.00 37.60 41.27
C TRP A 581 -9.46 38.78 40.39
N GLY A 582 -10.74 39.17 40.47
CA GLY A 582 -11.29 40.31 39.72
C GLY A 582 -10.88 41.69 40.26
N GLN A 583 -10.50 41.80 41.53
CA GLN A 583 -10.12 43.08 42.15
C GLN A 583 -8.61 43.39 42.08
N ALA A 584 -7.75 42.39 41.90
CA ALA A 584 -6.30 42.60 41.73
C ALA A 584 -5.92 43.14 40.33
N ALA A 585 -6.73 42.86 39.29
CA ALA A 585 -6.47 43.34 37.93
C ALA A 585 -6.99 44.78 37.66
N ARG A 586 -7.87 45.33 38.51
CA ARG A 586 -8.45 46.68 38.33
C ARG A 586 -7.71 47.81 39.06
N LYS A 587 -6.68 47.52 39.86
CA LYS A 587 -5.88 48.53 40.59
C LYS A 587 -4.58 48.99 39.91
N ARG A 588 -4.28 48.54 38.67
CA ARG A 588 -3.07 48.95 37.92
C ARG A 588 -3.32 49.80 36.67
N ARG A 589 -4.55 50.27 36.43
CA ARG A 589 -4.88 51.20 35.34
C ARG A 589 -5.61 52.45 35.85
N SER A 590 -4.94 53.23 36.69
CA SER A 590 -5.25 54.65 36.82
C SER A 590 -4.00 55.41 37.29
N ARG A 591 -3.35 56.08 36.34
CA ARG A 591 -2.50 57.27 36.45
C ARG A 591 -1.45 57.21 35.34
N ILE A 592 -1.75 57.85 34.23
CA ILE A 592 -1.07 59.07 33.77
C ILE A 592 -1.79 59.47 32.48
N SER A 593 -2.65 60.47 32.62
CA SER A 593 -3.12 61.33 31.55
C SER A 593 -2.08 62.42 31.31
N GLU A 594 -1.82 62.75 30.06
CA GLU A 594 -1.97 64.10 29.48
C GLU A 594 -1.17 64.19 28.17
N GLY A 595 -1.80 64.70 27.10
CA GLY A 595 -1.05 65.07 25.89
C GLY A 595 -1.74 65.04 24.52
N ARG A 596 -2.98 65.55 24.41
CA ARG A 596 -3.56 66.29 23.25
C ARG A 596 -3.49 65.73 21.80
N LEU A 597 -4.70 65.38 21.32
CA LEU A 597 -5.48 66.00 20.20
C LEU A 597 -4.93 66.03 18.75
N GLY A 598 -5.75 65.53 17.81
CA GLY A 598 -6.01 66.26 16.55
C GLY A 598 -6.28 65.49 15.23
N ILE A 599 -7.48 64.92 15.07
CA ILE A 599 -8.42 65.22 13.95
C ILE A 599 -8.12 64.76 12.48
N LEU A 600 -9.07 63.92 12.00
CA LEU A 600 -9.72 63.77 10.66
C LEU A 600 -9.03 63.12 9.43
N LEU A 601 -9.60 61.96 9.07
CA LEU A 601 -10.32 61.59 7.83
C LEU A 601 -9.77 61.96 6.42
N ARG A 602 -9.83 60.92 5.57
CA ARG A 602 -10.18 60.84 4.13
C ARG A 602 -9.06 60.65 3.07
N VAL A 603 -9.04 59.42 2.52
CA VAL A 603 -9.45 59.07 1.14
C VAL A 603 -8.61 59.61 -0.03
N TYR A 604 -8.00 58.64 -0.76
CA TYR A 604 -7.56 58.59 -2.18
C TYR A 604 -6.20 59.13 -2.64
N GLY A 605 -5.60 58.38 -3.59
CA GLY A 605 -4.60 58.84 -4.56
C GLY A 605 -3.18 58.35 -4.27
N ARG A 606 -2.70 57.23 -4.79
CA ARG A 606 -2.19 56.99 -6.17
C ARG A 606 -0.94 57.82 -6.53
N ASN A 607 0.16 57.07 -6.70
CA ASN A 607 1.27 57.25 -7.66
C ASN A 607 2.40 58.27 -7.42
N GLN A 608 3.60 57.66 -7.44
CA GLN A 608 4.79 58.02 -8.23
C GLN A 608 5.86 58.94 -7.62
N ARG A 609 7.08 58.35 -7.60
CA ARG A 609 8.37 58.87 -8.13
C ARG A 609 8.86 60.18 -7.51
N ASN A 610 10.02 60.19 -6.85
CA ASN A 610 11.39 60.26 -7.39
C ASN A 610 12.13 61.03 -6.25
N GLU A 611 13.41 60.91 -5.90
CA GLU A 611 14.63 60.51 -6.58
C GLU A 611 15.80 60.79 -5.61
N LEU A 612 16.95 60.13 -5.87
CA LEU A 612 18.34 60.63 -5.72
C LEU A 612 18.87 60.91 -4.28
N THR A 613 20.10 60.58 -3.85
CA THR A 613 21.30 60.03 -4.52
C THR A 613 22.43 59.75 -3.51
N SER A 614 23.37 58.88 -3.92
CA SER A 614 24.85 58.95 -3.83
C SER A 614 25.49 59.24 -2.47
N ASP A 615 26.18 58.28 -1.85
CA ASP A 615 27.54 57.79 -2.13
C ASP A 615 28.58 58.44 -1.21
N ASP A 616 29.55 57.60 -0.87
CA ASP A 616 30.95 57.90 -0.65
C ASP A 616 31.54 58.07 0.77
N ILE A 617 32.52 57.16 1.01
CA ILE A 617 33.89 57.39 1.51
C ILE A 617 34.18 57.08 3.01
N THR A 618 34.88 55.93 3.18
CA THR A 618 36.06 55.63 4.04
C THR A 618 35.95 55.84 5.57
N ASP A 619 36.65 55.16 6.49
CA ASP A 619 37.90 54.41 6.41
C ASP A 619 38.12 53.58 7.71
N THR A 620 39.02 52.60 7.63
CA THR A 620 39.85 52.01 8.72
C THR A 620 39.21 51.37 9.96
N PHE A 621 39.50 50.08 10.20
CA PHE A 621 40.34 49.63 11.33
C PHE A 621 40.73 48.16 11.16
N ASN A 622 42.04 47.90 11.10
CA ASN A 622 42.64 46.58 11.16
C ASN A 622 43.94 46.69 12.00
N LEU A 623 44.46 45.54 12.46
CA LEU A 623 45.64 45.27 13.32
C LEU A 623 45.25 44.95 14.79
N ASN A 624 45.68 43.86 15.43
CA ASN A 624 46.94 43.12 15.30
C ASN A 624 46.84 41.65 15.75
N LYS A 625 47.62 40.79 15.08
CA LYS A 625 47.99 39.41 15.48
C LYS A 625 49.24 39.41 16.37
N ARG A 626 49.38 38.40 17.24
CA ARG A 626 50.67 37.97 17.84
C ARG A 626 50.91 36.46 17.62
N LYS A 627 52.20 36.12 17.63
CA LYS A 627 52.88 34.89 17.17
C LYS A 627 52.82 33.70 18.14
N SER A 628 53.05 32.50 17.60
CA SER A 628 53.68 31.35 18.28
C SER A 628 54.66 30.65 17.30
N ARG A 629 55.55 29.82 17.85
CA ARG A 629 56.99 29.65 17.55
C ARG A 629 57.35 28.48 16.61
N ASN A 630 58.54 28.69 16.03
CA ASN A 630 59.57 27.80 15.43
C ASN A 630 59.27 27.12 14.10
#